data_AF-A0A920G706-F1
#
_entry.id   AF-A0A920G706-F1
#
_cell.length_a   1.000
_cell.length_b   1.000
_cell.length_c   1.000
_cell.angle_alpha   90.00
_cell.angle_beta   90.00
_cell.angle_gamma   90.00
#
_symmetry.space_group_name_H-M   'P 1'
#
loop_
_entity.id
_entity.type
_entity.pdbx_description
1 polymer ?
#
loop_
_entity_poly.entity_id
_entity_poly.type
_entity_poly.pdbx_seq_one_letter_code
_entity_poly.pdbx_strand_id
1 'polypeptide(L)' 'MVFYNCGPAPMIHASEAVQRQYVTSDRIFSAIDYLTKCGVGICGACAAPDGRRICVDGPFIARKSTLSAKKGRASGL' A
#
# COMPACT_ATOMS: atom_id res chain seq x y z
N MET A 1 -9.47 -17.13 9.23
CA MET A 1 -10.10 -15.87 8.78
C MET A 1 -9.07 -15.03 8.05
N VAL A 2 -9.48 -14.31 7.00
CA VAL A 2 -8.66 -13.35 6.24
C VAL A 2 -9.53 -12.12 6.03
N PHE A 3 -8.97 -10.93 6.19
CA PHE A 3 -9.68 -9.66 6.02
C PHE A 3 -9.18 -8.93 4.77
N TYR A 4 -10.12 -8.40 4.00
CA TYR A 4 -9.86 -7.51 2.86
C TYR A 4 -10.62 -6.20 3.10
N ASN A 5 -9.87 -5.10 3.19
CA ASN A 5 -10.42 -3.77 3.42
C ASN A 5 -10.07 -2.86 2.25
N CYS A 6 -11.01 -2.06 1.78
CA CYS A 6 -10.78 -0.98 0.83
C CYS A 6 -11.59 0.25 1.22
N GLY A 7 -11.02 1.45 1.13
CA GLY A 7 -11.73 2.69 1.42
C GLY A 7 -10.82 3.83 1.89
N PRO A 8 -11.39 4.90 2.47
CA PRO A 8 -10.62 6.04 2.96
C PRO A 8 -9.65 5.65 4.08
N ALA A 9 -8.49 6.31 4.13
CA ALA A 9 -7.44 6.01 5.12
C ALA A 9 -7.94 5.89 6.58
N PRO A 10 -8.82 6.78 7.09
CA PRO A 10 -9.32 6.65 8.47
C PRO A 10 -10.09 5.34 8.72
N MET A 11 -10.88 4.91 7.73
CA MET A 11 -11.64 3.67 7.83
C MET A 11 -10.70 2.46 7.85
N ILE A 12 -9.72 2.43 6.95
CA ILE A 12 -8.72 1.36 6.89
C ILE A 12 -7.97 1.21 8.21
N HIS A 13 -7.50 2.32 8.79
CA HIS A 13 -6.81 2.29 10.07
C HIS A 13 -7.69 1.79 11.21
N ALA A 14 -8.98 2.18 11.24
CA ALA A 14 -9.93 1.68 12.23
C ALA A 14 -10.22 0.17 12.07
N SER A 15 -10.44 -0.29 10.83
CA SER A 15 -10.67 -1.71 10.53
C SER A 15 -9.47 -2.57 10.93
N GLU A 16 -8.25 -2.16 10.59
CA GLU A 16 -7.03 -2.88 10.97
C GLU A 16 -6.85 -2.97 12.49
N ALA A 17 -7.18 -1.91 13.22
CA ALA A 17 -7.07 -1.89 14.69
C ALA A 17 -7.97 -2.94 15.36
N VAL A 18 -9.19 -3.12 14.85
CA VAL A 18 -10.12 -4.14 15.33
C VAL A 18 -9.69 -5.54 14.89
N GLN A 19 -9.33 -5.72 13.62
CA GLN A 19 -9.03 -7.03 13.03
C GLN A 19 -7.77 -7.67 13.61
N ARG A 20 -6.77 -6.86 14.01
CA ARG A 20 -5.55 -7.35 14.69
C ARG A 20 -5.80 -8.04 16.02
N GLN A 21 -7.00 -7.91 16.60
CA GLN A 21 -7.42 -8.66 17.78
C GLN A 21 -7.77 -10.13 17.46
N TYR A 22 -8.00 -10.46 16.18
CA TYR A 22 -8.49 -11.77 15.73
C TYR A 22 -7.52 -12.51 14.82
N VAL A 23 -6.67 -11.80 14.08
CA VAL A 23 -5.69 -12.41 13.16
C VAL A 23 -4.35 -11.65 13.17
N THR A 24 -3.30 -12.33 12.72
CA THR A 24 -2.00 -11.73 12.45
C THR A 24 -2.05 -10.81 11.22
N SER A 25 -1.12 -9.85 11.14
CA SER A 25 -1.15 -8.81 10.09
C SER A 25 -0.92 -9.36 8.67
N ASP A 26 -0.32 -10.54 8.50
CA ASP A 26 -0.18 -11.23 7.21
C ASP A 26 -1.51 -11.74 6.64
N ARG A 27 -2.59 -11.70 7.43
CA ARG A 27 -3.96 -12.07 7.03
C ARG A 27 -4.90 -10.87 6.90
N ILE A 28 -4.36 -9.66 6.93
CA ILE A 28 -5.11 -8.40 6.76
C ILE A 28 -4.56 -7.68 5.54
N PHE A 29 -5.37 -7.61 4.49
CA PHE A 29 -5.04 -6.91 3.25
C PHE A 29 -5.86 -5.64 3.17
N SER A 30 -5.19 -4.49 3.14
CA SER A 30 -5.84 -3.19 3.13
C SER A 30 -5.42 -2.38 1.91
N ALA A 31 -6.38 -1.69 1.30
CA ALA A 31 -6.18 -0.72 0.23
C ALA A 31 -6.76 0.63 0.64
N ILE A 32 -5.96 1.69 0.53
CA ILE A 32 -6.46 3.06 0.68
C ILE A 32 -6.87 3.56 -0.70
N ASP A 33 -8.11 4.03 -0.84
CA ASP A 33 -8.61 4.55 -2.11
C ASP A 33 -8.11 5.98 -2.35
N TYR A 34 -7.00 6.11 -3.08
CA TYR A 34 -6.58 7.40 -3.63
C TYR A 34 -7.40 7.76 -4.87
N LEU A 35 -7.48 9.06 -5.17
CA LEU A 35 -8.28 9.58 -6.28
C LEU A 35 -7.83 8.96 -7.62
N THR A 36 -8.66 8.09 -8.17
CA THR A 36 -8.43 7.56 -9.51
C THR A 36 -9.07 8.49 -10.54
N LYS A 37 -8.23 9.06 -11.42
CA LYS A 37 -8.69 9.89 -12.54
C LYS A 37 -8.61 9.15 -13.88
N CYS A 38 -7.41 8.75 -14.31
CA CYS A 38 -7.24 8.09 -15.61
C CYS A 38 -7.44 6.57 -15.60
N GLY A 39 -7.21 5.88 -14.48
CA GLY A 39 -7.31 4.43 -14.39
C GLY A 39 -6.27 3.61 -15.19
N VAL A 40 -5.37 4.25 -15.94
CA VAL A 40 -4.43 3.58 -16.86
C VAL A 40 -2.98 4.01 -16.70
N GLY A 41 -2.65 4.73 -15.62
CA GLY A 41 -1.26 5.09 -15.32
C GLY A 41 -0.68 6.25 -16.12
N ILE A 42 -1.49 7.22 -16.56
CA ILE A 42 -0.97 8.42 -17.27
C ILE A 42 -0.96 9.69 -16.41
N CYS A 43 -1.86 9.81 -15.41
CA CYS A 43 -2.03 11.07 -14.67
C CYS A 43 -1.46 11.08 -13.24
N GLY A 44 -1.15 9.91 -12.66
CA GLY A 44 -0.58 9.82 -11.30
C GLY A 44 -1.52 10.19 -10.13
N ALA A 45 -2.78 10.59 -10.38
CA ALA A 45 -3.71 11.01 -9.33
C ALA A 45 -3.94 9.95 -8.23
N CYS A 46 -3.83 8.67 -8.57
CA CYS A 46 -4.00 7.55 -7.64
C CYS A 46 -2.67 7.08 -7.02
N ALA A 47 -1.65 7.94 -6.97
CA ALA A 47 -0.37 7.61 -6.36
C ALA A 47 -0.50 7.53 -4.84
N ALA A 48 0.00 6.45 -4.26
CA ALA A 48 0.23 6.32 -2.85
C ALA A 48 1.47 7.15 -2.42
N PRO A 49 1.66 7.40 -1.11
CA PRO A 49 2.82 8.14 -0.60
C PRO A 49 4.18 7.55 -0.97
N ASP A 50 4.25 6.26 -1.34
CA ASP A 50 5.47 5.59 -1.82
C ASP A 50 5.68 5.69 -3.34
N GLY A 51 4.82 6.45 -4.03
CA GLY A 51 4.88 6.69 -5.48
C GLY A 51 4.26 5.58 -6.33
N ARG A 52 3.87 4.44 -5.75
CA ARG A 52 3.13 3.40 -6.49
C ARG A 52 1.73 3.87 -6.81
N ARG A 53 1.21 3.50 -7.98
CA ARG A 53 -0.07 3.94 -8.51
C ARG A 53 -1.05 2.78 -8.43
N ILE A 54 -2.16 2.96 -7.72
CA ILE A 54 -3.19 1.93 -7.56
C ILE A 54 -3.62 1.31 -8.89
N CYS A 55 -3.84 2.14 -9.92
CA CYS A 55 -4.32 1.68 -11.22
C CYS A 55 -3.31 0.86 -12.04
N VAL A 56 -2.03 0.83 -11.65
CA VAL A 56 -0.96 0.09 -12.35
C VAL A 56 -0.35 -0.99 -11.47
N ASP A 57 -0.01 -0.63 -10.24
CA ASP A 57 0.65 -1.52 -9.27
C ASP A 57 -0.34 -2.36 -8.45
N GLY A 58 -1.65 -2.05 -8.56
CA GLY A 58 -2.73 -2.68 -7.81
C GLY A 58 -3.06 -1.94 -6.50
N PRO A 59 -4.28 -2.13 -5.94
CA PRO A 59 -4.76 -1.40 -4.75
C PRO A 59 -4.18 -1.92 -3.42
N PHE A 60 -3.84 -3.21 -3.33
CA PHE A 60 -3.26 -3.82 -2.13
C PHE A 60 -1.74 -3.64 -2.08
N ILE A 61 -1.35 -2.37 -2.00
CA ILE A 61 0.03 -1.90 -1.97
C ILE A 61 0.65 -2.25 -0.60
N ALA A 62 1.13 -3.48 -0.42
CA ALA A 62 1.80 -3.87 0.81
C ALA A 62 3.07 -3.02 1.03
N ARG A 63 3.33 -2.57 2.27
CA ARG A 63 4.63 -1.97 2.62
C ARG A 63 5.71 -3.00 2.29
N LYS A 64 6.64 -2.69 1.40
CA LYS A 64 7.84 -3.52 1.23
C LYS A 64 8.50 -3.59 2.60
N SER A 65 8.68 -4.79 3.14
CA SER A 65 9.64 -5.00 4.23
C SER A 65 10.97 -4.42 3.77
N THR A 66 11.60 -3.61 4.60
CA THR A 66 12.77 -2.79 4.27
C THR A 66 14.05 -3.64 4.06
N LEU A 67 13.98 -4.69 3.25
CA LEU A 67 15.04 -5.70 3.06
C LEU A 67 15.84 -5.50 1.76
N SER A 68 15.72 -4.37 1.05
CA SER A 68 16.48 -4.18 -0.21
C SER A 68 17.10 -2.79 -0.44
N ALA A 69 17.34 -1.99 0.61
CA ALA A 69 18.08 -0.72 0.49
C ALA A 69 19.52 -0.78 1.04
N LYS A 70 20.17 -1.95 1.04
CA LYS A 70 21.63 -2.06 1.17
C LYS A 70 22.18 -3.11 0.21
N LYS A 71 22.53 -2.70 -1.02
CA LYS A 71 23.54 -3.41 -1.80
C LYS A 71 24.36 -2.45 -2.67
N GLY A 72 25.48 -1.97 -2.10
CA GLY A 72 26.68 -1.47 -2.78
C GLY A 72 26.55 -0.08 -3.44
N ARG A 73 27.59 0.73 -3.63
CA ARG A 73 29.00 0.73 -3.19
C ARG A 73 29.50 2.13 -3.59
N ALA A 74 30.44 2.69 -2.84
CA ALA A 74 31.09 3.95 -3.15
C ALA A 74 31.71 3.98 -4.57
N SER A 75 31.54 5.10 -5.26
CA SER A 75 32.36 5.67 -6.35
C SER A 75 31.76 7.07 -6.58
N GLY A 76 32.34 8.17 -6.11
CA GLY A 76 33.59 8.70 -6.63
C GLY A 76 33.30 9.64 -7.79
N LEU A 77 32.75 10.83 -7.49
CA LEU A 77 33.09 12.15 -8.04
C LEU A 77 32.30 13.23 -7.28
#